data_AF-A0A7C0XLX9-F1
#
_entry.id   AF-A0A7C0XLX9-F1
#
_cell.length_a   1.000
_cell.length_b   1.000
_cell.length_c   1.000
_cell.angle_alpha   90.00
_cell.angle_beta   90.00
_cell.angle_gamma   90.00
#
_symmetry.space_group_name_H-M   'P 1'
#
loop_
_entity.id
_entity.type
_entity.pdbx_description
1 polymer ?
#
loop_
_entity_poly.entity_id
_entity_poly.type
_entity_poly.pdbx_seq_one_letter_code
_entity_poly.pdbx_strand_id
1 'polypeptide(L)'
;GVDSLAIAIGTSHGAYKFKVKPGEKPPPLRFDILEEIEKRIPGFPIVLHGSSSVPQEYVELCNKYGGKLEGAVGVPEDQLRRAAKSAVCKINIDTDGRLVVTAKIRQIFYEQPEVFDPRKYLGPAREALKELIIHKNKNVLGSAGQG
;
A
#
# COMPACT_ATOMS: atom_id res chain seq x y z
N GLY A 1 -9.54 27.29 9.26
CA GLY A 1 -8.37 26.39 9.19
C GLY A 1 -8.70 25.21 8.30
N VAL A 2 -7.84 24.21 8.24
CA VAL A 2 -8.12 22.91 7.58
C VAL A 2 -8.57 21.87 8.61
N ASP A 3 -9.24 20.81 8.19
CA ASP A 3 -9.74 19.75 9.09
C ASP A 3 -8.71 18.61 9.33
N SER A 4 -7.71 18.50 8.46
CA SER A 4 -6.62 17.52 8.59
C SER A 4 -5.36 18.00 7.87
N LEU A 5 -4.20 17.47 8.26
CA LEU A 5 -2.90 17.87 7.71
C LEU A 5 -2.18 16.66 7.14
N ALA A 6 -1.94 16.68 5.83
CA ALA A 6 -1.06 15.73 5.18
C ALA A 6 0.41 16.12 5.38
N ILE A 7 1.24 15.19 5.84
CA ILE A 7 2.66 15.44 6.13
C ILE A 7 3.56 14.54 5.27
N ALA A 8 4.79 15.01 5.03
CA ALA A 8 5.82 14.26 4.32
C ALA A 8 6.87 13.76 5.33
N ILE A 9 6.90 12.43 5.57
CA ILE A 9 7.84 11.78 6.50
C ILE A 9 8.67 10.69 5.81
N GLY A 10 8.99 10.89 4.53
CA GLY A 10 9.81 9.96 3.74
C GLY A 10 9.01 9.06 2.78
N THR A 11 7.72 9.33 2.57
CA THR A 11 6.90 8.64 1.57
C THR A 11 6.92 9.34 0.21
N SER A 12 6.67 8.57 -0.85
CA SER A 12 6.46 9.08 -2.22
C SER A 12 5.36 8.27 -2.92
N HIS A 13 4.81 8.79 -4.03
CA HIS A 13 3.73 8.12 -4.76
C HIS A 13 4.25 7.02 -5.71
N GLY A 14 3.40 6.05 -6.04
CA GLY A 14 3.75 4.96 -6.96
C GLY A 14 4.43 3.76 -6.29
N ALA A 15 4.93 2.85 -7.13
CA ALA A 15 5.50 1.54 -6.74
C ALA A 15 6.98 1.57 -6.35
N TYR A 16 7.70 2.66 -6.68
CA TYR A 16 9.11 2.82 -6.41
C TYR A 16 9.30 3.87 -5.33
N LYS A 17 8.91 3.53 -4.09
CA LYS A 17 8.90 4.53 -3.01
C LYS A 17 10.30 4.84 -2.49
N PHE A 18 11.17 3.85 -2.56
CA PHE A 18 12.53 3.91 -2.05
C PHE A 18 13.50 3.40 -3.11
N LYS A 19 14.68 4.01 -3.18
CA LYS A 19 15.81 3.48 -3.93
C LYS A 19 16.59 2.56 -3.00
N VAL A 20 16.20 1.29 -2.93
CA VAL A 20 16.90 0.26 -2.14
C VAL A 20 17.71 -0.63 -3.08
N LYS A 21 18.89 -1.06 -2.63
CA LYS A 21 19.61 -2.12 -3.35
C LYS A 21 18.93 -3.47 -3.10
N PRO A 22 19.11 -4.46 -3.99
CA PRO A 22 18.60 -5.81 -3.75
C PRO A 22 19.04 -6.34 -2.37
N GLY A 23 18.07 -6.76 -1.54
CA GLY A 23 18.31 -7.25 -0.18
C GLY A 23 18.34 -6.18 0.93
N GLU A 24 18.31 -4.89 0.59
CA GLU A 24 18.20 -3.82 1.59
C GLU A 24 16.74 -3.56 1.99
N LYS A 25 16.52 -3.28 3.27
CA LYS A 25 15.19 -2.87 3.76
C LYS A 25 14.95 -1.39 3.42
N PRO A 26 13.69 -1.01 3.09
CA PRO A 26 13.32 0.39 3.00
C PRO A 26 13.72 1.18 4.26
N PRO A 27 14.20 2.42 4.12
CA PRO A 27 14.51 3.26 5.27
C PRO A 27 13.24 3.48 6.13
N PRO A 28 13.41 3.73 7.43
CA PRO A 28 12.29 4.05 8.29
C PRO A 28 11.64 5.39 7.90
N LEU A 29 10.32 5.49 8.07
CA LEU A 29 9.62 6.76 8.10
C LEU A 29 10.22 7.66 9.18
N ARG A 30 10.19 8.96 8.93
CA ARG A 30 10.67 10.00 9.87
C ARG A 30 9.67 10.20 11.01
N PHE A 31 9.56 9.20 11.88
CA PHE A 31 8.71 9.22 13.07
C PHE A 31 9.08 10.35 14.02
N ASP A 32 10.35 10.76 14.05
CA ASP A 32 10.81 11.93 14.79
C ASP A 32 10.09 13.22 14.37
N ILE A 33 9.81 13.38 13.06
CA ILE A 33 9.03 14.52 12.55
C ILE A 33 7.56 14.38 12.95
N LEU A 34 6.97 13.18 12.85
CA LEU A 34 5.59 12.94 13.26
C LEU A 34 5.39 13.25 14.75
N GLU A 35 6.28 12.76 15.61
CA GLU A 35 6.25 13.00 17.06
C GLU A 35 6.40 14.49 17.41
N GLU A 36 7.22 15.25 16.66
CA GLU A 36 7.34 16.70 16.84
C GLU A 36 6.07 17.45 16.41
N ILE A 37 5.44 17.02 15.32
CA ILE A 37 4.16 17.59 14.86
C ILE A 37 3.07 17.33 15.90
N GLU A 38 2.97 16.12 16.43
CA GLU A 38 2.00 15.76 17.48
C GLU A 38 2.13 16.61 18.74
N LYS A 39 3.36 16.97 19.13
CA LYS A 39 3.60 17.89 20.25
C LYS A 39 3.13 19.31 19.96
N ARG A 40 3.31 19.78 18.72
CA ARG A 40 2.98 21.16 18.31
C ARG A 40 1.50 21.37 18.06
N ILE A 41 0.81 20.34 17.57
CA ILE A 41 -0.63 20.37 17.28
C ILE A 41 -1.34 19.14 17.88
N PRO A 42 -1.44 19.04 19.22
CA PRO A 42 -2.00 17.86 19.88
C PRO A 42 -3.44 17.58 19.45
N GLY A 43 -3.73 16.32 19.12
CA GLY A 43 -5.06 15.87 18.71
C GLY A 43 -5.48 16.29 17.30
N PHE A 44 -4.61 16.98 16.55
CA PHE A 44 -4.93 17.39 15.18
C PHE A 44 -4.84 16.19 14.21
N PRO A 45 -5.84 15.94 13.34
CA PRO A 45 -5.85 14.77 12.46
C PRO A 45 -4.72 14.80 11.41
N ILE A 46 -3.85 13.79 11.42
CA ILE A 46 -2.73 13.67 10.47
C ILE A 46 -3.03 12.67 9.35
N VAL A 47 -2.60 13.00 8.13
CA VAL A 47 -2.75 12.16 6.94
C VAL A 47 -1.39 11.75 6.37
N LEU A 48 -1.22 10.47 6.04
CA LEU A 48 -0.04 9.98 5.31
C LEU A 48 -0.38 9.69 3.84
N HIS A 49 0.34 10.36 2.94
CA HIS A 49 0.27 10.12 1.49
C HIS A 49 1.34 9.13 1.04
N GLY A 50 1.14 8.52 -0.13
CA GLY A 50 2.15 7.64 -0.73
C GLY A 50 2.48 6.41 0.12
N SER A 51 1.51 5.84 0.82
CA SER A 51 1.74 4.87 1.90
C SER A 51 1.49 3.41 1.52
N SER A 52 1.35 3.11 0.22
CA SER A 52 1.29 1.73 -0.30
C SER A 52 2.50 0.89 0.12
N SER A 53 2.29 -0.37 0.52
CA SER A 53 3.36 -1.28 0.95
C SER A 53 4.02 -2.05 -0.20
N VAL A 54 3.37 -2.12 -1.35
CA VAL A 54 3.81 -2.86 -2.55
C VAL A 54 4.13 -4.32 -2.19
N PRO A 55 3.09 -5.16 -1.93
CA PRO A 55 3.32 -6.52 -1.46
C PRO A 55 4.09 -7.34 -2.50
N GLN A 56 5.19 -7.95 -2.06
CA GLN A 56 6.17 -8.57 -2.95
C GLN A 56 5.61 -9.79 -3.67
N GLU A 57 4.69 -10.53 -3.05
CA GLU A 57 3.99 -11.66 -3.69
C GLU A 57 3.31 -11.26 -5.01
N TYR A 58 2.74 -10.04 -5.08
CA TYR A 58 2.08 -9.56 -6.30
C TYR A 58 3.06 -8.90 -7.28
N VAL A 59 4.20 -8.38 -6.79
CA VAL A 59 5.31 -7.97 -7.66
C VAL A 59 5.87 -9.18 -8.40
N GLU A 60 6.16 -10.26 -7.68
CA GLU A 60 6.64 -11.53 -8.21
C GLU A 60 5.63 -12.15 -9.16
N LEU A 61 4.34 -12.19 -8.79
CA LEU A 61 3.27 -12.68 -9.65
C LEU A 61 3.18 -11.87 -10.94
N CYS A 62 3.23 -10.54 -10.84
CA CYS A 62 3.19 -9.67 -12.01
C CYS A 62 4.39 -9.93 -12.93
N ASN A 63 5.61 -10.04 -12.37
CA ASN A 63 6.83 -10.32 -13.13
C ASN A 63 6.78 -11.70 -13.81
N LYS A 64 6.28 -12.72 -13.11
CA LYS A 64 6.09 -14.08 -13.66
C LYS A 64 5.21 -14.07 -14.91
N TYR A 65 4.18 -13.22 -14.97
CA TYR A 65 3.24 -13.12 -16.09
C TYR A 65 3.46 -11.86 -16.95
N GLY A 66 4.73 -11.58 -17.26
CA GLY A 66 5.12 -10.59 -18.28
C GLY A 66 5.16 -9.14 -17.79
N GLY A 67 5.16 -8.90 -16.47
CA GLY A 67 5.45 -7.61 -15.85
C GLY A 67 6.96 -7.35 -15.72
N LYS A 68 7.32 -6.09 -15.48
CA LYS A 68 8.70 -5.65 -15.20
C LYS A 68 8.68 -4.63 -14.07
N LEU A 69 8.68 -5.13 -12.83
CA LEU A 69 8.56 -4.35 -11.60
C LEU A 69 9.81 -4.54 -10.69
N GLU A 70 10.99 -4.66 -11.30
CA GLU A 70 12.25 -4.83 -10.57
C GLU A 70 12.51 -3.65 -9.64
N GLY A 71 12.77 -3.93 -8.35
CA GLY A 71 13.02 -2.89 -7.34
C GLY A 71 11.76 -2.16 -6.86
N ALA A 72 10.56 -2.62 -7.23
CA ALA A 72 9.31 -2.07 -6.69
C ALA A 72 9.19 -2.42 -5.19
N VAL A 73 9.34 -1.41 -4.34
CA VAL A 73 9.23 -1.55 -2.89
C VAL A 73 8.41 -0.40 -2.31
N GLY A 74 7.58 -0.73 -1.33
CA GLY A 74 6.71 0.21 -0.65
C GLY A 74 7.07 0.42 0.82
N VAL A 75 6.18 1.08 1.54
CA VAL A 75 6.35 1.33 2.98
C VAL A 75 6.10 0.04 3.76
N PRO A 76 7.03 -0.39 4.64
CA PRO A 76 6.81 -1.58 5.46
C PRO A 76 5.54 -1.48 6.31
N GLU A 77 4.76 -2.56 6.36
CA GLU A 77 3.44 -2.56 7.01
C GLU A 77 3.52 -2.34 8.53
N ASP A 78 4.61 -2.78 9.17
CA ASP A 78 4.88 -2.54 10.59
C ASP A 78 5.04 -1.04 10.90
N GLN A 79 5.61 -0.27 9.97
CA GLN A 79 5.73 1.17 10.10
C GLN A 79 4.37 1.87 9.90
N LEU A 80 3.56 1.41 8.94
CA LEU A 80 2.18 1.89 8.78
C LEU A 80 1.35 1.59 10.03
N ARG A 81 1.53 0.41 10.63
CA ARG A 81 0.89 0.01 11.87
C ARG A 81 1.32 0.87 13.05
N ARG A 82 2.61 1.22 13.15
CA ARG A 82 3.10 2.17 14.15
C ARG A 82 2.46 3.55 13.96
N ALA A 83 2.45 4.06 12.73
CA ALA A 83 1.84 5.35 12.41
C ALA A 83 0.34 5.36 12.74
N ALA A 84 -0.41 4.32 12.38
CA ALA A 84 -1.86 4.23 12.66
C ALA A 84 -2.23 4.21 14.15
N LYS A 85 -1.26 3.95 15.06
CA LYS A 85 -1.45 4.02 16.51
C LYS A 85 -1.18 5.42 17.09
N SER A 86 -0.87 6.40 16.25
CA SER A 86 -0.52 7.77 16.60
C SER A 86 -1.62 8.74 16.16
N ALA A 87 -1.33 10.04 15.97
CA ALA A 87 -2.30 11.02 15.46
C ALA A 87 -2.68 10.83 13.97
N VAL A 88 -2.07 9.88 13.28
CA VAL A 88 -2.42 9.53 11.90
C VAL A 88 -3.78 8.86 11.84
N CYS A 89 -4.77 9.56 11.27
CA CYS A 89 -6.14 9.06 11.11
C CYS A 89 -6.47 8.59 9.69
N LYS A 90 -5.63 8.91 8.70
CA LYS A 90 -5.86 8.56 7.29
C LYS A 90 -4.55 8.20 6.60
N ILE A 91 -4.53 7.03 5.95
CA ILE A 91 -3.38 6.50 5.22
C ILE A 91 -3.82 6.20 3.77
N ASN A 92 -3.23 6.90 2.80
CA ASN A 92 -3.59 6.72 1.39
C ASN A 92 -2.85 5.50 0.81
N ILE A 93 -3.63 4.52 0.33
CA ILE A 93 -3.14 3.30 -0.31
C ILE A 93 -3.82 3.17 -1.68
N ASP A 94 -3.03 3.07 -2.75
CA ASP A 94 -3.55 2.98 -4.12
C ASP A 94 -2.74 1.98 -4.95
N THR A 95 -1.41 2.14 -4.96
CA THR A 95 -0.51 1.26 -5.71
C THR A 95 -0.70 -0.23 -5.40
N ASP A 96 -0.94 -0.58 -4.13
CA ASP A 96 -1.20 -1.97 -3.74
C ASP A 96 -2.41 -2.56 -4.48
N GLY A 97 -3.50 -1.79 -4.56
CA GLY A 97 -4.72 -2.23 -5.24
C GLY A 97 -4.52 -2.36 -6.75
N ARG A 98 -3.85 -1.37 -7.37
CA ARG A 98 -3.49 -1.44 -8.80
C ARG A 98 -2.62 -2.67 -9.09
N LEU A 99 -1.65 -2.95 -8.24
CA LEU A 99 -0.72 -4.07 -8.39
C LEU A 99 -1.46 -5.42 -8.31
N VAL A 100 -2.29 -5.62 -7.29
CA VAL A 100 -3.06 -6.86 -7.11
C VAL A 100 -3.97 -7.15 -8.30
N VAL A 101 -4.75 -6.15 -8.71
CA VAL A 101 -5.67 -6.28 -9.85
C VAL A 101 -4.88 -6.59 -11.13
N THR A 102 -3.80 -5.85 -11.39
CA THR A 102 -2.96 -6.04 -12.57
C THR A 102 -2.31 -7.42 -12.61
N ALA A 103 -1.74 -7.87 -11.49
CA ALA A 103 -1.08 -9.16 -11.39
C ALA A 103 -2.06 -10.32 -11.62
N LYS A 104 -3.28 -10.22 -11.07
CA LYS A 104 -4.32 -11.23 -11.29
C LYS A 104 -4.81 -11.28 -12.73
N ILE A 105 -5.04 -10.13 -13.36
CA ILE A 105 -5.46 -10.08 -14.77
C ILE A 105 -4.37 -10.68 -15.66
N ARG A 106 -3.10 -10.33 -15.44
CA ARG A 106 -1.96 -10.90 -16.17
C ARG A 106 -1.88 -12.42 -16.05
N GLN A 107 -2.03 -12.93 -14.82
CA GLN A 107 -2.07 -14.37 -14.58
C GLN A 107 -3.16 -15.06 -15.41
N ILE A 108 -4.40 -14.53 -15.36
CA ILE A 108 -5.54 -15.15 -16.05
C ILE A 108 -5.36 -15.12 -17.56
N PHE A 109 -4.92 -14.00 -18.14
CA PHE A 109 -4.68 -13.92 -19.58
C PHE A 109 -3.55 -14.83 -20.06
N TYR A 110 -2.56 -15.10 -19.20
CA TYR A 110 -1.49 -16.03 -19.53
C TYR A 110 -1.94 -17.49 -19.41
N GLU A 111 -2.66 -17.85 -18.35
CA GLU A 111 -3.07 -19.23 -18.07
C GLU A 111 -4.31 -19.68 -18.85
N GLN A 112 -5.19 -18.75 -19.23
CA GLN A 112 -6.45 -19.00 -19.93
C GLN A 112 -6.59 -18.02 -21.11
N PRO A 113 -5.81 -18.19 -22.19
CA PRO A 113 -5.76 -17.25 -23.32
C PRO A 113 -7.10 -17.11 -24.06
N GLU A 114 -8.02 -18.07 -23.92
CA GLU A 114 -9.37 -18.05 -24.46
C GLU A 114 -10.33 -17.12 -23.70
N VAL A 115 -9.99 -16.69 -22.48
CA VAL A 115 -10.86 -15.86 -21.64
C VAL A 115 -10.90 -14.43 -22.17
N PHE A 116 -12.04 -14.05 -22.73
CA PHE A 116 -12.32 -12.68 -23.17
C PHE A 116 -13.46 -12.01 -22.40
N ASP A 117 -14.30 -12.77 -21.69
CA ASP A 117 -15.41 -12.25 -20.89
C ASP A 117 -14.86 -11.45 -19.68
N PRO A 118 -15.13 -10.13 -19.58
CA PRO A 118 -14.67 -9.29 -18.48
C PRO A 118 -14.97 -9.82 -17.09
N ARG A 119 -16.11 -10.50 -16.92
CA ARG A 119 -16.52 -11.02 -15.61
C ARG A 119 -15.59 -12.13 -15.13
N LYS A 120 -14.98 -12.88 -16.06
CA LYS A 120 -14.11 -14.02 -15.77
C LYS A 120 -12.71 -13.60 -15.31
N TYR A 121 -12.22 -12.44 -15.75
CA TYR A 121 -10.93 -11.91 -15.27
C TYR A 121 -11.05 -10.79 -14.23
N LEU A 122 -12.07 -9.93 -14.32
CA LEU A 122 -12.29 -8.87 -13.31
C LEU A 122 -12.90 -9.41 -12.01
N GLY A 123 -13.71 -10.47 -12.06
CA GLY A 123 -14.27 -11.10 -10.86
C GLY A 123 -13.18 -11.56 -9.89
N PRO A 124 -12.26 -12.46 -10.31
CA PRO A 124 -11.15 -12.89 -9.47
C PRO A 124 -10.20 -11.77 -9.06
N ALA A 125 -9.97 -10.78 -9.93
CA ALA A 125 -9.13 -9.62 -9.60
C ALA A 125 -9.76 -8.75 -8.49
N ARG A 126 -11.09 -8.58 -8.53
CA ARG A 126 -11.84 -7.86 -7.49
C ARG A 126 -11.83 -8.60 -6.16
N GLU A 127 -11.98 -9.93 -6.15
CA GLU A 127 -11.89 -10.71 -4.92
C GLU A 127 -10.49 -10.61 -4.30
N ALA A 128 -9.42 -10.67 -5.12
CA ALA A 128 -8.06 -10.45 -4.62
C ALA A 128 -7.86 -9.05 -4.03
N LEU A 129 -8.41 -8.00 -4.67
CA LEU A 129 -8.39 -6.65 -4.13
C LEU A 129 -9.14 -6.56 -2.79
N LYS A 130 -10.30 -7.22 -2.68
CA LYS A 130 -11.08 -7.26 -1.44
C LYS A 130 -10.29 -7.91 -0.30
N GLU A 131 -9.65 -9.05 -0.54
CA GLU A 131 -8.80 -9.71 0.46
C GLU A 131 -7.63 -8.83 0.89
N LEU A 132 -6.97 -8.15 -0.05
CA LEU A 132 -5.92 -7.16 0.28
C LEU A 132 -6.47 -6.08 1.22
N ILE A 133 -7.62 -5.47 0.90
CA ILE A 133 -8.20 -4.40 1.74
C ILE A 133 -8.62 -4.92 3.11
N ILE A 134 -9.16 -6.13 3.21
CA ILE A 134 -9.47 -6.78 4.49
C ILE A 134 -8.20 -6.95 5.32
N HIS A 135 -7.11 -7.46 4.72
CA HIS A 135 -5.81 -7.57 5.39
C HIS A 135 -5.31 -6.22 5.88
N LYS A 136 -5.33 -5.18 5.03
CA LYS A 136 -4.92 -3.82 5.40
C LYS A 136 -5.72 -3.32 6.60
N ASN A 137 -7.04 -3.44 6.58
CA ASN A 137 -7.89 -2.95 7.67
C ASN A 137 -7.66 -3.69 8.99
N LYS A 138 -7.48 -5.02 8.96
CA LYS A 138 -7.29 -5.83 10.17
C LYS A 138 -5.89 -5.74 10.73
N ASN A 139 -4.88 -5.93 9.88
CA ASN A 139 -3.50 -6.21 10.31
C ASN A 139 -2.58 -4.99 10.24
N VAL A 140 -2.87 -4.04 9.34
CA VAL A 140 -1.99 -2.89 9.08
C VAL A 140 -2.54 -1.61 9.71
N LEU A 141 -3.75 -1.22 9.34
CA LEU A 141 -4.40 0.01 9.81
C LEU A 141 -5.07 -0.21 11.18
N GLY A 142 -5.63 -1.41 11.41
CA GLY A 142 -6.35 -1.76 12.63
C GLY A 142 -7.68 -1.03 12.81
N SER A 143 -8.32 -0.64 11.72
CA SER A 143 -9.63 0.01 11.70
C SER A 143 -10.80 -0.97 11.75
N ALA A 144 -10.54 -2.27 11.56
CA ALA A 144 -11.58 -3.28 11.59
C ALA A 144 -12.27 -3.35 12.96
N GLY A 145 -13.61 -3.27 12.98
CA GLY A 145 -14.42 -3.37 14.19
C GLY A 145 -14.41 -2.14 15.10
N GLN A 146 -13.93 -0.99 14.61
CA GLN A 146 -13.83 0.28 15.36
C GLN A 146 -15.02 1.22 15.08
N GLY A 147 -16.17 0.68 14.69
CA GLY A 147 -17.38 1.42 14.31
C GLY A 147 -18.52 1.28 15.31
#